data_AF-A0A6P4J6Y8-F1
#
_entry.id   AF-A0A6P4J6Y8-F1
#
_cell.length_a   1.000
_cell.length_b   1.000
_cell.length_c   1.000
_cell.angle_alpha   90.00
_cell.angle_beta   90.00
_cell.angle_gamma   90.00
#
_symmetry.space_group_name_H-M   'P 1'
#
loop_
_entity.id
_entity.type
_entity.pdbx_description
1 polymer ?
#
loop_
_entity_poly.entity_id
_entity_poly.type
_entity_poly.pdbx_seq_one_letter_code
_entity_poly.pdbx_strand_id
1 'polypeptide(L)'
;MPSSDKPRPQVRELMHPVNGIVQPPVYPHPKRPGRKTNVLESFKPLLSAIWRKPWAFYFHHPVNSITLGVPHYHTVIKRPMDLNTIKHRLAFNYYYQADEAIEDFKFVFENCLLFNLKGTEVHTAGLMLKSFFYERLALIDLTNEVEVVEKPKGKKRKKATPEGRKPKIQARKAFPDTHF
;
A
#
# COMPACT_ATOMS: atom_id res chain seq x y z
N MET A 1 5.06 13.95 30.33
CA MET A 1 4.70 12.62 29.83
C MET A 1 3.91 12.80 28.55
N PRO A 2 4.36 12.36 27.36
CA PRO A 2 3.48 12.35 26.20
C PRO A 2 2.39 11.28 26.43
N SER A 3 1.12 11.68 26.28
CA SER A 3 -0.05 10.83 26.53
C SER A 3 0.04 9.51 25.74
N SER A 4 -0.20 8.41 26.45
CA SER A 4 -0.24 7.03 25.94
C SER A 4 -1.61 6.64 25.36
N ASP A 5 -2.45 7.59 24.98
CA ASP A 5 -3.78 7.26 24.47
C ASP A 5 -3.69 6.71 23.05
N LYS A 6 -3.68 5.38 22.94
CA LYS A 6 -3.94 4.70 21.67
C LYS A 6 -5.23 5.29 21.08
N PRO A 7 -5.27 5.64 19.78
CA PRO A 7 -6.48 6.17 19.18
C PRO A 7 -7.59 5.14 19.26
N ARG A 8 -8.83 5.64 19.38
CA ARG A 8 -10.04 4.82 19.37
C ARG A 8 -9.97 3.77 18.26
N PRO A 9 -10.31 2.48 18.52
CA PRO A 9 -10.34 1.40 17.53
C PRO A 9 -11.03 1.79 16.23
N GLN A 10 -10.58 1.20 15.13
CA GLN A 10 -10.95 1.73 13.82
C GLN A 10 -12.33 1.19 13.58
N VAL A 11 -13.31 2.09 13.49
CA VAL A 11 -14.69 1.68 13.22
C VAL A 11 -14.69 1.17 11.78
N ARG A 12 -14.63 -0.15 11.63
CA ARG A 12 -14.74 -0.83 10.34
C ARG A 12 -16.23 -1.04 10.11
N GLU A 13 -16.86 -0.14 9.35
CA GLU A 13 -18.25 -0.30 8.95
C GLU A 13 -18.42 -1.58 8.14
N LEU A 14 -19.54 -2.28 8.34
CA LEU A 14 -19.88 -3.43 7.51
C LEU A 14 -20.22 -2.91 6.12
N MET A 15 -19.37 -3.20 5.14
CA MET A 15 -19.53 -2.74 3.78
C MET A 15 -20.36 -3.75 2.98
N HIS A 16 -21.22 -3.25 2.10
CA HIS A 16 -21.98 -4.07 1.16
C HIS A 16 -21.18 -4.29 -0.13
N PRO A 17 -21.29 -5.46 -0.77
CA PRO A 17 -20.63 -5.71 -2.05
C PRO A 17 -21.18 -4.78 -3.14
N VAL A 18 -20.28 -4.18 -3.92
CA VAL A 18 -20.59 -3.44 -5.15
C VAL A 18 -20.01 -4.24 -6.31
N ASN A 19 -20.85 -4.68 -7.25
CA ASN A 19 -20.44 -5.53 -8.37
C ASN A 19 -19.66 -6.79 -7.93
N GLY A 20 -20.07 -7.40 -6.82
CA GLY A 20 -19.45 -8.61 -6.25
C GLY A 20 -18.19 -8.36 -5.42
N ILE A 21 -17.73 -7.11 -5.28
CA ILE A 21 -16.51 -6.76 -4.56
C ILE A 21 -16.85 -5.96 -3.30
N VAL A 22 -16.22 -6.31 -2.19
CA VAL A 22 -16.14 -5.46 -1.00
C VAL A 22 -14.72 -4.91 -0.92
N GLN A 23 -14.56 -3.59 -1.09
CA GLN A 23 -13.28 -2.90 -1.04
C GLN A 23 -13.15 -2.11 0.26
N PRO A 24 -12.35 -2.57 1.24
CA PRO A 24 -12.12 -1.82 2.47
C PRO A 24 -11.41 -0.47 2.20
N PRO A 25 -11.60 0.55 3.06
CA PRO A 25 -11.00 1.87 2.89
C PRO A 25 -9.47 1.79 2.99
N VAL A 26 -8.77 2.57 2.17
CA VAL A 26 -7.28 2.57 2.14
C VAL A 26 -6.65 3.85 2.67
N TYR A 27 -7.45 4.89 2.91
CA TYR A 27 -7.02 6.16 3.50
C TYR A 27 -7.44 6.23 4.97
N PRO A 28 -6.60 6.84 5.84
CA PRO A 28 -6.98 7.02 7.23
C PRO A 28 -8.21 7.91 7.35
N HIS A 29 -9.05 7.63 8.34
CA HIS A 29 -10.21 8.46 8.62
C HIS A 29 -9.74 9.84 9.13
N PRO A 30 -10.36 10.98 8.75
CA PRO A 30 -9.89 12.31 9.16
C PRO A 30 -9.80 12.50 10.69
N LYS A 31 -10.70 11.86 11.46
CA LYS A 31 -10.68 11.89 12.93
C LYS A 31 -9.72 10.87 13.57
N ARG A 32 -9.03 10.07 12.75
CA ARG A 32 -8.06 9.07 13.17
C ARG A 32 -6.94 8.97 12.12
N PRO A 33 -6.03 9.95 12.10
CA PRO A 33 -4.85 9.85 11.24
C PRO A 33 -4.04 8.61 11.62
N GLY A 34 -3.50 7.91 10.62
CA GLY A 34 -2.49 6.89 10.87
C GLY A 34 -1.12 7.52 11.06
N ARG A 35 -0.11 6.66 11.17
CA ARG A 35 1.28 7.02 11.48
C ARG A 35 2.22 6.39 10.49
N LYS A 36 3.42 6.95 10.42
CA LYS A 36 4.56 6.37 9.72
C LYS A 36 5.58 5.93 10.75
N THR A 37 5.70 4.63 11.00
CA THR A 37 6.63 4.08 12.00
C THR A 37 7.71 3.24 11.34
N ASN A 38 8.85 3.05 12.01
CA ASN A 38 9.92 2.19 11.52
C ASN A 38 9.41 0.75 11.25
N VAL A 39 8.54 0.23 12.12
CA VAL A 39 7.96 -1.12 11.97
C VAL A 39 6.99 -1.20 10.79
N LEU A 40 6.08 -0.22 10.63
CA LEU A 40 5.18 -0.16 9.48
C LEU A 40 5.95 -0.04 8.16
N GLU A 41 7.07 0.70 8.13
CA GLU A 41 7.95 0.75 6.96
C GLU A 41 8.59 -0.61 6.65
N SER A 42 8.95 -1.40 7.67
CA SER A 42 9.47 -2.78 7.48
C SER A 42 8.44 -3.76 6.90
N PHE A 43 7.13 -3.46 6.96
CA PHE A 43 6.11 -4.27 6.31
C PHE A 43 6.08 -4.11 4.79
N LYS A 44 6.61 -3.01 4.23
CA LYS A 44 6.68 -2.81 2.77
C LYS A 44 7.59 -3.83 2.06
N PRO A 45 8.84 -4.07 2.50
CA PRO A 45 9.67 -5.14 1.92
C PRO A 45 9.12 -6.54 2.23
N LEU A 46 8.50 -6.76 3.40
CA LEU A 46 7.80 -8.02 3.72
C LEU A 46 6.69 -8.29 2.69
N LEU A 47 5.80 -7.32 2.46
CA LEU A 47 4.74 -7.41 1.46
C LEU A 47 5.30 -7.64 0.06
N SER A 48 6.38 -6.96 -0.30
CA SER A 48 7.06 -7.14 -1.58
C SER A 48 7.68 -8.54 -1.73
N ALA A 49 8.05 -9.19 -0.63
CA ALA A 49 8.50 -10.58 -0.65
C ALA A 49 7.34 -11.56 -0.82
N ILE A 50 6.19 -11.29 -0.19
CA ILE A 50 4.95 -12.06 -0.38
C ILE A 50 4.48 -11.95 -1.83
N TRP A 51 4.37 -10.73 -2.36
CA TRP A 51 3.82 -10.44 -3.69
C TRP A 51 4.51 -11.20 -4.83
N ARG A 52 5.81 -11.51 -4.67
CA ARG A 52 6.60 -12.25 -5.68
C ARG A 52 6.41 -13.75 -5.63
N LYS A 53 5.70 -14.29 -4.63
CA LYS A 53 5.45 -15.73 -4.54
C LYS A 53 4.38 -16.13 -5.54
N PRO A 54 4.54 -17.25 -6.27
CA PRO A 54 3.55 -17.68 -7.26
C PRO A 54 2.15 -17.76 -6.66
N TRP A 55 1.98 -18.43 -5.52
CA TRP A 55 0.69 -18.58 -4.83
C TRP A 55 0.04 -17.27 -4.35
N ALA A 56 0.75 -16.14 -4.35
CA ALA A 56 0.21 -14.87 -3.87
C ALA A 56 -0.85 -14.28 -4.82
N PHE A 57 -0.91 -14.75 -6.07
CA PHE A 57 -1.83 -14.23 -7.08
C PHE A 57 -3.31 -14.28 -6.65
N TYR A 58 -3.70 -15.32 -5.90
CA TYR A 58 -5.05 -15.47 -5.34
C TYR A 58 -5.45 -14.35 -4.38
N PHE A 59 -4.47 -13.64 -3.81
CA PHE A 59 -4.65 -12.68 -2.73
C PHE A 59 -4.30 -11.25 -3.13
N HIS A 60 -3.94 -11.01 -4.41
CA HIS A 60 -3.55 -9.68 -4.87
C HIS A 60 -4.72 -8.69 -4.84
N HIS A 61 -5.93 -9.13 -5.13
CA HIS A 61 -7.09 -8.26 -5.26
C HIS A 61 -8.26 -8.76 -4.41
N PRO A 62 -9.22 -7.89 -4.07
CA PRO A 62 -10.43 -8.30 -3.39
C PRO A 62 -11.15 -9.43 -4.13
N VAL A 63 -11.72 -10.36 -3.38
CA VAL A 63 -12.53 -11.44 -3.94
C VAL A 63 -13.78 -10.84 -4.60
N ASN A 64 -13.90 -11.07 -5.90
CA ASN A 64 -15.11 -10.78 -6.66
C ASN A 64 -16.03 -12.00 -6.64
N SER A 65 -17.07 -11.94 -5.81
CA SER A 65 -17.99 -13.06 -5.57
C SER A 65 -18.84 -13.40 -6.79
N ILE A 66 -19.07 -12.45 -7.70
CA ILE A 66 -19.85 -12.67 -8.93
C ILE A 66 -18.99 -13.39 -9.95
N THR A 67 -17.81 -12.86 -10.27
CA THR A 67 -16.96 -13.43 -11.34
C THR A 67 -16.43 -14.81 -10.98
N LEU A 68 -16.28 -15.11 -9.69
CA LEU A 68 -15.83 -16.41 -9.20
C LEU A 68 -16.98 -17.39 -8.95
N GLY A 69 -18.24 -16.99 -9.14
CA GLY A 69 -19.40 -17.86 -8.93
C GLY A 69 -19.62 -18.26 -7.46
N VAL A 70 -19.23 -17.42 -6.51
CA VAL A 70 -19.32 -17.66 -5.06
C VAL A 70 -20.22 -16.62 -4.37
N PRO A 71 -21.53 -16.58 -4.69
CA PRO A 71 -22.43 -15.48 -4.27
C PRO A 71 -22.56 -15.33 -2.75
N HIS A 72 -22.31 -16.39 -1.98
CA HIS A 72 -22.35 -16.38 -0.51
C HIS A 72 -21.03 -15.95 0.14
N TYR A 73 -20.00 -15.58 -0.63
CA TYR A 73 -18.69 -15.23 -0.06
C TYR A 73 -18.78 -14.12 0.98
N HIS A 74 -19.42 -12.99 0.65
CA HIS A 74 -19.54 -11.84 1.57
C HIS A 74 -20.61 -12.03 2.65
N THR A 75 -21.40 -13.10 2.60
CA THR A 75 -22.26 -13.49 3.72
C THR A 75 -21.50 -14.33 4.75
N VAL A 76 -20.52 -15.12 4.32
CA VAL A 76 -19.64 -15.91 5.21
C VAL A 76 -18.49 -15.04 5.73
N ILE A 77 -17.78 -14.37 4.82
CA ILE A 77 -16.60 -13.55 5.11
C ILE A 77 -17.02 -12.12 5.44
N LYS A 78 -17.02 -11.81 6.73
CA LYS A 78 -17.44 -10.51 7.27
C LYS A 78 -16.38 -9.41 7.17
N ARG A 79 -15.12 -9.79 7.01
CA ARG A 79 -13.98 -8.86 6.93
C ARG A 79 -13.09 -9.19 5.72
N PRO A 80 -13.56 -8.95 4.48
CA PRO A 80 -12.72 -9.15 3.29
C PRO A 80 -11.43 -8.32 3.37
N MET A 81 -10.32 -8.91 2.95
CA MET A 81 -9.01 -8.27 2.92
C MET A 81 -8.14 -8.88 1.81
N ASP A 82 -7.25 -8.07 1.23
CA ASP A 82 -6.35 -8.47 0.16
C ASP A 82 -5.01 -7.71 0.25
N LEU A 83 -3.99 -8.23 -0.44
CA LEU A 83 -2.63 -7.69 -0.39
C LEU A 83 -2.51 -6.31 -1.02
N ASN A 84 -3.32 -5.96 -2.02
CA ASN A 84 -3.27 -4.62 -2.62
C ASN A 84 -3.93 -3.57 -1.73
N THR A 85 -5.00 -3.91 -1.01
CA THR A 85 -5.52 -3.05 0.07
C THR A 85 -4.43 -2.80 1.11
N ILE A 86 -3.77 -3.83 1.62
CA ILE A 86 -2.69 -3.67 2.61
C ILE A 86 -1.55 -2.80 2.06
N LYS A 87 -1.17 -3.02 0.80
CA LYS A 87 -0.17 -2.19 0.09
C LYS A 87 -0.56 -0.72 0.11
N HIS A 88 -1.80 -0.39 -0.26
CA HIS A 88 -2.29 0.99 -0.27
C HIS A 88 -2.37 1.57 1.14
N ARG A 89 -2.84 0.80 2.13
CA ARG A 89 -2.89 1.21 3.53
C ARG A 89 -1.50 1.56 4.08
N LEU A 90 -0.47 0.77 3.76
CA LEU A 90 0.92 1.08 4.10
C LEU A 90 1.46 2.31 3.36
N ALA A 91 1.03 2.54 2.11
CA ALA A 91 1.47 3.69 1.31
C ALA A 91 0.83 5.00 1.76
N PHE A 92 -0.42 4.96 2.21
CA PHE A 92 -1.20 6.13 2.61
C PHE A 92 -1.24 6.38 4.12
N ASN A 93 -0.33 5.75 4.88
CA ASN A 93 -0.24 5.86 6.34
C ASN A 93 -1.62 5.63 7.00
N TYR A 94 -2.31 4.57 6.60
CA TYR A 94 -3.62 4.22 7.11
C TYR A 94 -3.54 3.69 8.56
N TYR A 95 -2.54 2.86 8.83
CA TYR A 95 -2.37 2.21 10.13
C TYR A 95 -1.76 3.16 11.15
N TYR A 96 -2.18 3.03 12.40
CA TYR A 96 -1.59 3.78 13.51
C TYR A 96 -0.45 3.01 14.21
N GLN A 97 -0.56 1.68 14.26
CA GLN A 97 0.41 0.76 14.85
C GLN A 97 0.56 -0.50 13.98
N ALA A 98 1.66 -1.23 14.17
CA ALA A 98 1.97 -2.42 13.41
C ALA A 98 0.95 -3.57 13.63
N ASP A 99 0.34 -3.64 14.81
CA ASP A 99 -0.68 -4.65 15.15
C ASP A 99 -1.86 -4.65 14.19
N GLU A 100 -2.31 -3.48 13.74
CA GLU A 100 -3.41 -3.31 12.77
C GLU A 100 -3.07 -3.89 11.40
N ALA A 101 -1.83 -3.67 10.93
CA ALA A 101 -1.39 -4.22 9.66
C ALA A 101 -1.20 -5.74 9.76
N ILE A 102 -0.69 -6.25 10.89
CA ILE A 102 -0.63 -7.70 11.15
C ILE A 102 -2.03 -8.32 11.13
N GLU A 103 -3.02 -7.67 11.74
CA GLU A 103 -4.42 -8.12 11.72
C GLU A 103 -4.96 -8.23 10.29
N ASP A 104 -4.67 -7.26 9.43
CA ASP A 104 -5.11 -7.32 8.03
C ASP A 104 -4.43 -8.45 7.25
N PHE A 105 -3.13 -8.68 7.43
CA PHE A 105 -2.46 -9.85 6.84
C PHE A 105 -3.10 -11.15 7.32
N LYS A 106 -3.46 -11.23 8.61
CA LYS A 106 -4.18 -12.39 9.15
C LYS A 106 -5.52 -12.61 8.47
N PHE A 107 -6.31 -11.55 8.25
CA PHE A 107 -7.59 -11.69 7.55
C PHE A 107 -7.43 -12.27 6.14
N VAL A 108 -6.37 -11.94 5.41
CA VAL A 108 -6.15 -12.51 4.06
C VAL A 108 -6.12 -14.04 4.12
N PHE A 109 -5.29 -14.63 4.99
CA PHE A 109 -5.18 -16.09 5.05
C PHE A 109 -6.27 -16.75 5.90
N GLU A 110 -6.77 -16.13 6.97
CA GLU A 110 -7.83 -16.70 7.80
C GLU A 110 -9.15 -16.79 7.03
N ASN A 111 -9.50 -15.76 6.24
CA ASN A 111 -10.67 -15.81 5.37
C ASN A 111 -10.54 -16.89 4.30
N CYS A 112 -9.33 -17.01 3.72
CA CYS A 112 -9.04 -18.06 2.74
C CYS A 112 -9.27 -19.46 3.33
N LEU A 113 -8.71 -19.73 4.52
CA LEU A 113 -8.81 -21.03 5.18
C LEU A 113 -10.21 -21.32 5.71
N LEU A 114 -10.99 -20.29 6.03
CA LEU A 114 -12.38 -20.41 6.46
C LEU A 114 -13.31 -20.75 5.28
N PHE A 115 -13.14 -20.07 4.14
CA PHE A 115 -14.06 -20.21 3.01
C PHE A 115 -13.75 -21.42 2.13
N ASN A 116 -12.46 -21.68 1.89
CA ASN A 116 -12.05 -22.70 0.92
C ASN A 116 -11.92 -24.07 1.60
N LEU A 117 -12.36 -25.12 0.90
CA LEU A 117 -12.24 -26.49 1.39
C LEU A 117 -10.76 -26.91 1.49
N LYS A 118 -10.44 -27.65 2.55
CA LYS A 118 -9.11 -28.27 2.74
C LYS A 118 -8.76 -29.14 1.53
N GLY A 119 -7.52 -29.06 1.07
CA GLY A 119 -7.01 -29.81 -0.09
C GLY A 119 -7.17 -29.08 -1.44
N THR A 120 -7.95 -27.99 -1.50
CA THR A 120 -7.97 -27.14 -2.70
C THR A 120 -6.66 -26.36 -2.86
N GLU A 121 -6.33 -25.97 -4.09
CA GLU A 121 -5.14 -25.16 -4.39
C GLU A 121 -5.16 -23.82 -3.64
N VAL A 122 -6.32 -23.15 -3.59
CA VAL A 122 -6.49 -21.86 -2.90
C VAL A 122 -6.29 -22.01 -1.39
N HIS A 123 -6.86 -23.05 -0.78
CA HIS A 123 -6.63 -23.34 0.64
C HIS A 123 -5.14 -23.61 0.92
N THR A 124 -4.47 -24.38 0.05
CA THR A 124 -3.03 -24.64 0.16
C THR A 124 -2.21 -23.35 0.02
N ALA A 125 -2.56 -22.48 -0.93
CA ALA A 125 -1.96 -21.15 -1.07
C ALA A 125 -2.16 -20.30 0.20
N GLY A 126 -3.31 -20.40 0.87
CA GLY A 126 -3.58 -19.75 2.16
C GLY A 126 -2.65 -20.21 3.28
N LEU A 127 -2.38 -21.52 3.36
CA LEU A 127 -1.41 -22.09 4.30
C LEU A 127 0.02 -21.60 4.01
N MET A 128 0.41 -21.56 2.72
CA MET A 128 1.71 -21.07 2.29
C MET A 128 1.89 -19.58 2.63
N LEU A 129 0.86 -18.77 2.38
CA LEU A 129 0.85 -17.35 2.77
C LEU A 129 1.03 -17.19 4.27
N LYS A 130 0.25 -17.93 5.07
CA LYS A 130 0.34 -17.88 6.53
C LYS A 130 1.75 -18.22 7.05
N SER A 131 2.32 -19.33 6.59
CA SER A 131 3.69 -19.75 7.00
C SER A 131 4.71 -18.69 6.64
N PHE A 132 4.73 -18.29 5.37
CA PHE A 132 5.71 -17.33 4.86
C PHE A 132 5.57 -15.96 5.53
N PHE A 133 4.35 -15.52 5.83
CA PHE A 133 4.11 -14.28 6.57
C PHE A 133 4.77 -14.32 7.95
N TYR A 134 4.52 -15.38 8.74
CA TYR A 134 5.08 -15.47 10.10
C TYR A 134 6.62 -15.66 10.09
N GLU A 135 7.17 -16.42 9.14
CA GLU A 135 8.62 -16.53 8.93
C GLU A 135 9.26 -15.16 8.68
N ARG A 136 8.62 -14.31 7.87
CA ARG A 136 9.11 -12.95 7.59
C ARG A 136 8.87 -11.98 8.74
N LEU A 137 7.73 -12.10 9.42
CA LEU A 137 7.39 -11.26 10.56
C LEU A 137 8.38 -11.46 11.71
N ALA A 138 8.84 -12.69 11.94
CA ALA A 138 9.83 -13.02 12.96
C ALA A 138 11.20 -12.31 12.77
N LEU A 139 11.47 -11.78 11.57
CA LEU A 139 12.67 -11.01 11.27
C LEU A 139 12.52 -9.51 11.60
N ILE A 140 11.34 -9.07 12.01
CA ILE A 140 11.04 -7.67 12.32
C ILE A 140 10.97 -7.52 13.83
N ASP A 141 11.77 -6.59 14.38
CA ASP A 141 11.65 -6.20 15.79
C ASP A 141 10.38 -5.37 15.99
N LEU A 142 9.34 -6.02 16.51
CA LEU A 142 8.05 -5.40 16.82
C LEU A 142 8.07 -4.63 18.15
N THR A 143 9.11 -4.77 18.97
CA THR A 143 9.13 -4.20 20.34
C THR A 143 9.53 -2.72 20.37
N ASN A 144 10.17 -2.24 19.30
CA ASN A 144 10.68 -0.88 19.19
C ASN A 144 9.96 -0.10 18.07
N GLU A 145 8.64 0.05 18.19
CA GLU A 145 7.85 0.84 17.23
C GLU A 145 7.88 2.34 17.57
N VAL A 146 8.56 3.12 16.74
CA VAL A 146 8.73 4.56 16.87
C VAL A 146 8.34 5.29 15.58
N GLU A 147 7.86 6.52 15.72
CA GLU A 147 7.47 7.35 14.58
C GLU A 147 8.70 7.82 13.80
N VAL A 148 8.65 7.72 12.48
CA VAL A 148 9.73 8.17 11.58
C VAL A 148 9.53 9.65 11.33
N VAL A 149 10.39 10.47 11.95
CA VAL A 149 10.43 11.91 11.69
C VAL A 149 11.05 12.14 10.30
N GLU A 150 10.24 12.56 9.33
CA GLU A 150 10.78 13.03 8.06
C GLU A 150 11.55 14.34 8.31
N LYS A 151 12.88 14.31 8.18
CA LYS A 151 13.66 15.56 8.13
C LYS A 151 13.16 16.37 6.92
N PRO A 152 12.88 17.68 7.07
CA PRO A 152 12.40 18.48 5.96
C PRO A 152 13.38 18.37 4.80
N LYS A 153 12.90 17.91 3.64
CA LYS A 153 13.67 17.90 2.41
C LYS A 153 14.06 19.35 2.12
N GLY A 154 15.32 19.69 2.36
CA GLY A 154 15.85 21.02 2.05
C GLY A 154 15.48 21.36 0.60
N LYS A 155 14.83 22.51 0.40
CA LYS A 155 14.56 23.04 -0.95
C LYS A 155 15.90 23.01 -1.70
N LYS A 156 16.02 22.17 -2.75
CA LYS A 156 17.14 22.29 -3.69
C LYS A 156 17.11 23.73 -4.19
N ARG A 157 18.12 24.54 -3.81
CA ARG A 157 18.31 25.88 -4.37
C ARG A 157 18.33 25.69 -5.89
N LYS A 158 17.37 26.30 -6.60
CA LYS A 158 17.49 26.48 -8.05
C LYS A 158 18.80 27.22 -8.27
N LYS A 159 19.79 26.59 -8.94
CA LYS A 159 20.96 27.32 -9.44
C LYS A 159 20.41 28.39 -10.37
N ALA A 160 20.65 29.66 -10.03
CA ALA A 160 20.38 30.77 -10.93
C ALA A 160 21.18 30.58 -12.21
N THR A 161 20.50 30.54 -13.34
CA THR A 161 21.10 30.76 -14.66
C THR A 161 21.66 32.18 -14.70
N PRO A 162 22.93 32.39 -15.10
CA PRO A 162 23.42 33.74 -15.34
C PRO A 162 22.87 34.23 -16.68
N GLU A 163 21.91 35.14 -16.63
CA GLU A 163 21.55 36.00 -17.76
C GLU A 163 22.61 37.11 -17.92
N GLY A 164 23.06 37.34 -19.15
CA GLY A 164 23.74 38.60 -19.50
C GLY A 164 24.96 38.48 -20.43
N ARG A 165 24.77 38.05 -21.68
CA ARG A 165 25.64 38.50 -22.78
C ARG A 165 24.78 38.87 -23.98
N LYS A 166 24.67 40.18 -24.23
CA LYS A 166 24.01 40.75 -25.41
C LYS A 166 24.70 40.25 -26.70
N PRO A 167 23.96 39.81 -27.73
CA PRO A 167 24.57 39.48 -29.02
C PRO A 167 25.02 40.76 -29.74
N LYS A 168 26.27 40.79 -30.22
CA LYS A 168 26.77 41.81 -31.15
C LYS A 168 26.21 41.50 -32.54
N ILE A 169 25.34 42.38 -33.03
CA ILE A 169 24.92 42.39 -34.44
C ILE A 169 26.12 42.87 -35.26
N GLN A 170 26.69 42.00 -36.09
CA GLN A 170 27.58 42.41 -37.17
C GLN A 170 26.75 42.58 -38.44
N ALA A 171 26.71 43.82 -38.93
CA ALA A 171 26.12 44.18 -40.20
C ALA A 171 26.81 43.41 -41.34
N ARG A 172 26.04 42.61 -42.09
CA ARG A 172 26.48 42.06 -43.36
C ARG A 172 26.32 43.13 -44.44
N LYS A 173 27.40 43.33 -45.20
CA LYS A 173 27.44 44.20 -46.39
C LYS A 173 26.53 43.61 -47.47
N ALA A 174 25.76 44.48 -48.12
CA ALA A 174 24.98 44.20 -49.31
C ALA A 174 25.88 44.00 -50.53
N PHE A 175 25.50 43.07 -51.42
CA PHE A 175 25.80 43.08 -52.86
C PHE A 175 24.67 42.34 -53.61
N PRO A 176 24.44 42.67 -54.90
CA PRO A 176 23.09 42.90 -55.43
C PRO A 176 22.49 41.74 -56.23
N ASP A 177 21.21 41.91 -56.51
CA ASP A 177 20.33 41.11 -57.36
C ASP A 177 20.89 40.83 -58.76
N THR A 178 20.65 39.61 -59.23
CA THR A 178 20.49 39.32 -60.67
C THR A 178 19.35 38.33 -60.85
N HIS A 179 18.39 38.71 -61.69
CA HIS A 179 17.27 37.94 -62.21
C HIS A 179 17.72 36.69 -62.99
N PHE A 180 16.97 35.60 -62.87
CA PHE A 180 16.09 35.03 -63.91
C PHE A 180 15.18 33.98 -63.26
#